data_AF-A0A5C6X6Y4-F1
#
_entry.id   AF-A0A5C6X6Y4-F1
#
_cell.length_a   1.000
_cell.length_b   1.000
_cell.length_c   1.000
_cell.angle_alpha   90.00
_cell.angle_beta   90.00
_cell.angle_gamma   90.00
#
_symmetry.space_group_name_H-M   'P 1'
#
loop_
_entity.id
_entity.type
_entity.pdbx_description
1 polymer ?
#
loop_
_entity_poly.entity_id
_entity_poly.type
_entity_poly.pdbx_seq_one_letter_code
_entity_poly.pdbx_strand_id
1 'polypeptide(L)'
;MQEGGVGRGFLGSFAEPIARRLGEVIEGGAGEVAVFDFDNTCIVGDIGELFSHYLIEAMGYRYDLEAFWELVHPEEGRAELRGLSQGLLGVGAEVRGEDPRFESYLAEMGALYGRRLERLGKRACYEWAVRLHVGLTPGEMARFTAEAIEAELGRPLSDEVRRTARGEEVRIARGVRVIAEVRRLMEALSEAGVEVWVVSATNIWTVRVFAELLGVPAERVIGNRVELEGDRLSSRTSPPVLFREGKVEAIEQVIGRQPILAVGDADTDFEMLCHARHALVMDKGDALLRREGPSRGFMMQSRDALSLEAPEVALEMLRRRLGVDDDAKDEVGR
;
A
#
# COMPACT_ATOMS: atom_id res chain seq x y z
N MET A 1 2.78 -6.91 -44.58
CA MET A 1 2.21 -7.52 -43.36
C MET A 1 3.34 -7.55 -42.35
N GLN A 2 3.38 -6.56 -41.45
CA GLN A 2 4.35 -6.52 -40.36
C GLN A 2 3.80 -7.39 -39.23
N GLU A 3 4.54 -8.43 -38.86
CA GLU A 3 4.30 -9.22 -37.66
C GLU A 3 4.56 -8.32 -36.44
N GLY A 4 3.49 -7.87 -35.80
CA GLY A 4 3.52 -7.12 -34.54
C GLY A 4 3.73 -8.02 -33.34
N GLY A 5 4.86 -8.74 -33.31
CA GLY A 5 5.25 -9.52 -32.14
C GLY A 5 5.67 -8.58 -31.01
N VAL A 6 4.92 -8.57 -29.92
CA VAL A 6 5.32 -7.97 -28.65
C VAL A 6 6.75 -8.45 -28.34
N GLY A 7 7.69 -7.51 -28.27
CA GLY A 7 9.12 -7.81 -28.25
C GLY A 7 9.47 -8.82 -27.15
N ARG A 8 10.14 -9.92 -27.55
CA ARG A 8 10.62 -11.02 -26.68
C ARG A 8 11.47 -10.57 -25.46
N GLY A 9 11.83 -9.30 -25.33
CA GLY A 9 12.59 -8.75 -24.20
C GLY A 9 11.76 -8.25 -23.01
N PHE A 10 10.47 -7.99 -23.17
CA PHE A 10 9.64 -7.29 -22.17
C PHE A 10 9.35 -8.13 -20.89
N LEU A 11 9.19 -9.46 -21.05
CA LEU A 11 8.90 -10.41 -19.96
C LEU A 11 10.13 -11.24 -19.53
N GLY A 12 11.34 -10.84 -19.91
CA GLY A 12 12.55 -11.65 -19.76
C GLY A 12 12.92 -12.06 -18.33
N SER A 13 12.41 -11.34 -17.32
CA SER A 13 12.60 -11.69 -15.90
C SER A 13 11.46 -12.51 -15.30
N PHE A 14 10.30 -12.59 -15.97
CA PHE A 14 9.28 -13.56 -15.60
C PHE A 14 9.72 -14.96 -16.04
N ALA A 15 9.35 -15.99 -15.29
CA ALA A 15 9.59 -17.36 -15.71
C ALA A 15 8.96 -17.62 -17.09
N GLU A 16 9.68 -18.27 -18.00
CA GLU A 16 9.27 -18.41 -19.41
C GLU A 16 7.81 -18.92 -19.61
N PRO A 17 7.30 -19.91 -18.85
CA PRO A 17 5.89 -20.32 -18.97
C PRO A 17 4.89 -19.22 -18.57
N ILE A 18 5.26 -18.40 -17.59
CA ILE A 18 4.44 -17.26 -17.11
C ILE A 18 4.48 -16.16 -18.17
N ALA A 19 5.66 -15.83 -18.68
CA ALA A 19 5.83 -14.84 -19.73
C ALA A 19 4.96 -15.16 -20.96
N ARG A 20 4.96 -16.42 -21.41
CA ARG A 20 4.11 -16.85 -22.53
C ARG A 20 2.62 -16.59 -22.27
N ARG A 21 2.13 -16.99 -21.10
CA ARG A 21 0.72 -16.85 -20.73
C ARG A 21 0.32 -15.38 -20.52
N LEU A 22 1.21 -14.55 -19.98
CA LEU A 22 0.98 -13.11 -19.91
C LEU A 22 0.91 -12.48 -21.30
N GLY A 23 1.73 -12.95 -22.25
CA GLY A 23 1.61 -12.55 -23.66
C GLY A 23 0.23 -12.83 -24.24
N GLU A 24 -0.31 -14.04 -24.02
CA GLU A 24 -1.67 -14.41 -24.45
C GLU A 24 -2.75 -13.53 -23.82
N VAL A 25 -2.62 -13.20 -22.52
CA VAL A 25 -3.53 -12.30 -21.80
C VAL A 25 -3.50 -10.89 -22.39
N ILE A 26 -2.31 -10.37 -22.71
CA ILE A 26 -2.14 -9.04 -23.30
C ILE A 26 -2.74 -9.00 -24.72
N GLU A 27 -2.41 -9.97 -25.57
CA GLU A 27 -2.90 -10.03 -26.96
C GLU A 27 -4.44 -10.14 -27.04
N GLY A 28 -5.06 -10.84 -26.09
CA GLY A 28 -6.52 -11.01 -26.02
C GLY A 28 -7.25 -10.01 -25.12
N GLY A 29 -6.56 -9.03 -24.54
CA GLY A 29 -7.08 -8.23 -23.42
C GLY A 29 -7.82 -6.94 -23.79
N ALA A 30 -7.86 -6.55 -25.07
CA ALA A 30 -8.47 -5.27 -25.46
C ALA A 30 -9.94 -5.16 -25.01
N GLY A 31 -10.27 -4.13 -24.22
CA GLY A 31 -11.61 -3.91 -23.65
C GLY A 31 -11.90 -4.68 -22.36
N GLU A 32 -10.95 -5.48 -21.87
CA GLU A 32 -11.04 -6.19 -20.59
C GLU A 32 -10.47 -5.35 -19.44
N VAL A 33 -10.56 -5.88 -18.22
CA VAL A 33 -10.03 -5.25 -16.99
C VAL A 33 -8.97 -6.16 -16.36
N ALA A 34 -7.88 -5.58 -15.87
CA ALA A 34 -6.93 -6.25 -14.99
C ALA A 34 -6.89 -5.56 -13.62
N VAL A 35 -6.83 -6.34 -12.54
CA VAL A 35 -6.79 -5.86 -11.16
C VAL A 35 -5.49 -6.26 -10.48
N PHE A 36 -4.92 -5.35 -9.71
CA PHE A 36 -3.67 -5.56 -8.98
C PHE A 36 -3.89 -5.25 -7.51
N ASP A 37 -3.48 -6.13 -6.61
CA ASP A 37 -3.11 -5.68 -5.27
C ASP A 37 -1.88 -4.76 -5.35
N PHE A 38 -1.59 -4.01 -4.29
CA PHE A 38 -0.55 -2.98 -4.31
C PHE A 38 0.67 -3.38 -3.48
N ASP A 39 0.51 -3.46 -2.17
CA ASP A 39 1.58 -3.71 -1.21
C ASP A 39 2.17 -5.10 -1.45
N ASN A 40 3.49 -5.23 -1.48
CA ASN A 40 4.18 -6.48 -1.82
C ASN A 40 3.87 -7.12 -3.19
N THR A 41 2.92 -6.56 -3.97
CA THR A 41 2.54 -6.98 -5.32
C THR A 41 3.11 -6.05 -6.41
N CYS A 42 2.80 -4.75 -6.38
CA CYS A 42 3.35 -3.75 -7.29
C CYS A 42 4.71 -3.21 -6.81
N ILE A 43 4.95 -3.33 -5.51
CA ILE A 43 6.11 -2.79 -4.81
C ILE A 43 6.68 -3.85 -3.85
N VAL A 44 7.93 -3.69 -3.42
CA VAL A 44 8.43 -4.26 -2.16
C VAL A 44 8.21 -3.22 -1.08
N GLY A 45 7.56 -3.62 0.01
CA GLY A 45 7.14 -2.75 1.11
C GLY A 45 5.62 -2.75 1.29
N ASP A 46 5.17 -2.17 2.41
CA ASP A 46 3.76 -1.97 2.75
C ASP A 46 3.53 -0.49 3.07
N ILE A 47 2.87 0.23 2.18
CA ILE A 47 2.68 1.68 2.31
C ILE A 47 1.65 2.01 3.40
N GLY A 48 0.76 1.07 3.74
CA GLY A 48 -0.20 1.25 4.83
C GLY A 48 0.51 1.22 6.19
N GLU A 49 1.40 0.25 6.38
CA GLU A 49 2.28 0.14 7.55
C GLU A 49 3.22 1.35 7.64
N LEU A 50 3.93 1.67 6.55
CA LEU A 50 4.88 2.79 6.51
C LEU A 50 4.20 4.14 6.75
N PHE A 51 3.02 4.36 6.16
CA PHE A 51 2.22 5.56 6.43
C PHE A 51 1.80 5.66 7.89
N SER A 52 1.38 4.55 8.49
CA SER A 52 1.02 4.50 9.91
C SER A 52 2.21 4.86 10.79
N HIS A 53 3.41 4.35 10.49
CA HIS A 53 4.62 4.68 11.22
C HIS A 53 5.09 6.12 11.00
N TYR A 54 4.95 6.66 9.79
CA TYR A 54 5.18 8.08 9.53
C TYR A 54 4.25 8.95 10.39
N LEU A 55 2.95 8.63 10.48
CA LEU A 55 2.03 9.37 11.35
C LEU A 55 2.41 9.24 12.83
N ILE A 56 2.93 8.09 13.28
CA ILE A 56 3.45 7.93 14.64
C ILE A 56 4.62 8.90 14.85
N GLU A 57 5.64 8.86 13.99
CA GLU A 57 6.85 9.70 14.10
C GLU A 57 6.54 11.20 14.04
N ALA A 58 5.65 11.59 13.12
CA ALA A 58 5.21 12.96 12.97
C ALA A 58 4.27 13.44 14.09
N MET A 59 3.74 12.52 14.94
CA MET A 59 2.60 12.78 15.83
C MET A 59 1.37 13.29 15.05
N GLY A 60 1.13 12.73 13.86
CA GLY A 60 0.14 13.20 12.89
C GLY A 60 -1.30 12.75 13.14
N TYR A 61 -1.53 11.75 14.01
CA TYR A 61 -2.88 11.36 14.43
C TYR A 61 -3.56 12.45 15.26
N ARG A 62 -4.89 12.40 15.34
CA ARG A 62 -5.71 13.36 16.10
C ARG A 62 -5.86 12.97 17.57
N TYR A 63 -4.77 13.06 18.31
CA TYR A 63 -4.72 12.72 19.75
C TYR A 63 -5.59 13.63 20.64
N ASP A 64 -6.00 14.79 20.14
CA ASP A 64 -6.93 15.71 20.77
C ASP A 64 -8.39 15.23 20.72
N LEU A 65 -8.71 14.29 19.83
CA LEU A 65 -10.07 13.78 19.65
C LEU A 65 -10.32 12.52 20.50
N GLU A 66 -11.44 12.51 21.25
CA GLU A 66 -11.87 11.31 21.97
C GLU A 66 -12.17 10.14 21.02
N ALA A 67 -12.70 10.43 19.83
CA ALA A 67 -13.00 9.44 18.81
C ALA A 67 -11.77 8.60 18.41
N PHE A 68 -10.55 9.14 18.51
CA PHE A 68 -9.31 8.37 18.30
C PHE A 68 -9.10 7.38 19.45
N TRP A 69 -9.23 7.83 20.70
CA TRP A 69 -9.00 7.00 21.88
C TRP A 69 -10.07 5.92 22.08
N GLU A 70 -11.29 6.15 21.61
CA GLU A 70 -12.34 5.13 21.56
C GLU A 70 -11.96 3.93 20.68
N LEU A 71 -11.14 4.13 19.65
CA LEU A 71 -10.67 3.08 18.75
C LEU A 71 -9.58 2.20 19.35
N VAL A 72 -8.81 2.69 20.33
CA VAL A 72 -7.70 1.96 20.98
C VAL A 72 -8.26 1.11 22.12
N HIS A 73 -8.12 -0.22 22.18
CA HIS A 73 -8.75 -0.98 23.28
C HIS A 73 -8.03 -0.76 24.62
N PRO A 74 -8.70 -0.79 25.80
CA PRO A 74 -8.02 -0.63 27.08
C PRO A 74 -6.90 -1.66 27.31
N GLU A 75 -7.13 -2.93 26.93
CA GLU A 75 -6.12 -3.99 27.03
C GLU A 75 -4.93 -3.80 26.08
N GLU A 76 -5.07 -2.96 25.05
CA GLU A 76 -3.99 -2.62 24.12
C GLU A 76 -3.15 -1.43 24.59
N GLY A 77 -3.40 -0.93 25.80
CA GLY A 77 -2.61 0.14 26.42
C GLY A 77 -3.17 1.55 26.24
N ARG A 78 -4.48 1.72 25.99
CA ARG A 78 -5.13 3.03 25.75
C ARG A 78 -4.69 4.12 26.73
N ALA A 79 -4.72 3.84 28.03
CA ALA A 79 -4.42 4.86 29.05
C ALA A 79 -2.96 5.32 29.00
N GLU A 80 -2.02 4.39 28.83
CA GLU A 80 -0.59 4.66 28.70
C GLU A 80 -0.27 5.43 27.42
N LEU A 81 -0.78 4.94 26.28
CA LEU A 81 -0.65 5.60 24.98
C LEU A 81 -1.20 7.03 25.01
N ARG A 82 -2.35 7.22 25.66
CA ARG A 82 -2.95 8.55 25.82
C ARG A 82 -2.07 9.46 26.67
N GLY A 83 -1.56 8.98 27.79
CA GLY A 83 -0.65 9.75 28.64
C GLY A 83 0.63 10.16 27.91
N LEU A 84 1.27 9.22 27.19
CA LEU A 84 2.47 9.49 26.39
C LEU A 84 2.18 10.52 25.29
N SER A 85 1.12 10.29 24.50
CA SER A 85 0.76 11.16 23.37
C SER A 85 0.43 12.57 23.85
N GLN A 86 -0.41 12.70 24.89
CA GLN A 86 -0.77 14.00 25.46
C GLN A 86 0.42 14.72 26.10
N GLY A 87 1.35 13.99 26.72
CA GLY A 87 2.58 14.56 27.28
C GLY A 87 3.51 15.14 26.22
N LEU A 88 3.46 14.62 24.99
CA LEU A 88 4.24 15.06 23.84
C LEU A 88 3.51 16.10 22.98
N LEU A 89 2.20 16.30 23.18
CA LEU A 89 1.45 17.37 22.51
C LEU A 89 2.02 18.73 22.95
N GLY A 90 2.43 19.53 21.97
CA GLY A 90 3.06 20.84 22.20
C GLY A 90 4.59 20.81 22.30
N VAL A 91 5.21 19.62 22.30
CA VAL A 91 6.66 19.50 22.09
C VAL A 91 6.97 19.69 20.60
N GLY A 92 7.74 20.72 20.28
CA GLY A 92 8.16 21.06 18.92
C GLY A 92 8.87 19.88 18.24
N ALA A 93 8.61 19.67 16.95
CA ALA A 93 9.13 18.52 16.21
C ALA A 93 10.67 18.48 16.22
N GLU A 94 11.31 19.64 16.22
CA GLU A 94 12.75 19.85 16.22
C GLU A 94 13.47 19.40 17.51
N VAL A 95 12.78 19.41 18.66
CA VAL A 95 13.32 18.98 19.96
C VAL A 95 12.69 17.69 20.48
N ARG A 96 11.63 17.17 19.83
CA ARG A 96 10.87 16.01 20.30
C ARG A 96 11.72 14.76 20.48
N GLY A 97 12.72 14.57 19.60
CA GLY A 97 13.65 13.44 19.68
C GLY A 97 14.51 13.43 20.95
N GLU A 98 14.67 14.58 21.61
CA GLU A 98 15.43 14.69 22.87
C GLU A 98 14.57 14.36 24.10
N ASP A 99 13.25 14.27 23.94
CA ASP A 99 12.32 13.93 25.02
C ASP A 99 12.37 12.42 25.29
N PRO A 100 12.73 11.97 26.51
CA PRO A 100 12.82 10.55 26.83
C PRO A 100 11.48 9.81 26.69
N ARG A 101 10.36 10.51 26.71
CA ARG A 101 9.02 9.93 26.49
C ARG A 101 8.78 9.56 25.04
N PHE A 102 9.49 10.19 24.09
CA PHE A 102 9.26 10.01 22.66
C PHE A 102 9.61 8.59 22.21
N GLU A 103 10.75 8.05 22.63
CA GLU A 103 11.12 6.65 22.34
C GLU A 103 10.10 5.64 22.87
N SER A 104 9.59 5.88 24.09
CA SER A 104 8.53 5.04 24.65
C SER A 104 7.23 5.14 23.85
N TYR A 105 6.86 6.35 23.44
CA TYR A 105 5.72 6.59 22.56
C TYR A 105 5.86 5.88 21.20
N LEU A 106 7.02 5.99 20.54
CA LEU A 106 7.27 5.36 19.24
C LEU A 106 7.14 3.83 19.30
N ALA A 107 7.65 3.21 20.37
CA ALA A 107 7.54 1.78 20.57
C ALA A 107 6.11 1.35 20.93
N GLU A 108 5.45 2.03 21.88
CA GLU A 108 4.09 1.68 22.33
C GLU A 108 3.05 1.89 21.22
N MET A 109 3.11 3.00 20.49
CA MET A 109 2.23 3.23 19.34
C MET A 109 2.50 2.24 18.22
N GLY A 110 3.77 1.89 17.98
CA GLY A 110 4.14 0.89 16.97
C GLY A 110 3.63 -0.52 17.33
N ALA A 111 3.57 -0.87 18.61
CA ALA A 111 3.06 -2.15 19.07
C ALA A 111 1.53 -2.27 18.95
N LEU A 112 0.82 -1.15 18.85
CA LEU A 112 -0.64 -1.12 18.88
C LEU A 112 -1.29 -2.00 17.80
N TYR A 113 -0.75 -1.95 16.58
CA TYR A 113 -1.23 -2.78 15.46
C TYR A 113 -1.03 -4.27 15.75
N GLY A 114 0.16 -4.66 16.24
CA GLY A 114 0.48 -6.04 16.62
C GLY A 114 -0.46 -6.57 17.71
N ARG A 115 -0.71 -5.78 18.76
CA ARG A 115 -1.66 -6.13 19.83
C ARG A 115 -3.08 -6.33 19.30
N ARG A 116 -3.54 -5.45 18.43
CA ARG A 116 -4.87 -5.57 17.79
C ARG A 116 -4.96 -6.82 16.92
N LEU A 117 -3.93 -7.08 16.13
CA LEU A 117 -3.85 -8.24 15.24
C LEU A 117 -3.89 -9.55 16.02
N GLU A 118 -3.13 -9.66 17.12
CA GLU A 118 -3.14 -10.83 18.00
C GLU A 118 -4.52 -11.06 18.62
N ARG A 119 -5.18 -9.98 19.07
CA ARG A 119 -6.45 -10.08 19.78
C ARG A 119 -7.65 -10.38 18.88
N LEU A 120 -7.69 -9.81 17.67
CA LEU A 120 -8.89 -9.85 16.80
C LEU A 120 -8.68 -10.50 15.42
N GLY A 121 -7.42 -10.76 15.03
CA GLY A 121 -7.08 -11.29 13.71
C GLY A 121 -7.09 -10.25 12.58
N LYS A 122 -6.60 -10.66 11.41
CA LYS A 122 -6.29 -9.79 10.26
C LYS A 122 -7.47 -8.92 9.82
N ARG A 123 -8.63 -9.53 9.54
CA ARG A 123 -9.80 -8.82 8.98
C ARG A 123 -10.23 -7.64 9.85
N ALA A 124 -10.39 -7.89 11.16
CA ALA A 124 -10.79 -6.84 12.10
C ALA A 124 -9.68 -5.81 12.33
N CYS A 125 -8.41 -6.22 12.25
CA CYS A 125 -7.28 -5.30 12.36
C CYS A 125 -7.20 -4.34 11.16
N TYR A 126 -7.38 -4.84 9.93
CA TYR A 126 -7.32 -4.03 8.70
C TYR A 126 -8.46 -3.01 8.66
N GLU A 127 -9.66 -3.44 9.03
CA GLU A 127 -10.81 -2.54 9.19
C GLU A 127 -10.54 -1.45 10.25
N TRP A 128 -9.95 -1.84 11.37
CA TRP A 128 -9.63 -0.91 12.45
C TRP A 128 -8.54 0.10 12.06
N ALA A 129 -7.50 -0.33 11.34
CA ALA A 129 -6.37 0.51 10.97
C ALA A 129 -6.79 1.74 10.15
N VAL A 130 -7.71 1.58 9.19
CA VAL A 130 -8.21 2.73 8.41
C VAL A 130 -8.96 3.75 9.27
N ARG A 131 -9.61 3.31 10.36
CA ARG A 131 -10.39 4.18 11.26
C ARG A 131 -9.51 5.06 12.15
N LEU A 132 -8.25 4.70 12.39
CA LEU A 132 -7.33 5.51 13.19
C LEU A 132 -7.06 6.89 12.60
N HIS A 133 -7.32 7.08 11.30
CA HIS A 133 -7.20 8.35 10.59
C HIS A 133 -8.36 9.33 10.87
N VAL A 134 -9.23 9.03 11.85
CA VAL A 134 -10.35 9.88 12.25
C VAL A 134 -9.91 11.33 12.49
N GLY A 135 -10.66 12.28 11.94
CA GLY A 135 -10.43 13.72 12.04
C GLY A 135 -9.40 14.30 11.06
N LEU A 136 -8.64 13.46 10.35
CA LEU A 136 -7.84 13.90 9.20
C LEU A 136 -8.75 14.29 8.04
N THR A 137 -8.28 15.14 7.14
CA THR A 137 -8.93 15.40 5.85
C THR A 137 -8.30 14.57 4.74
N PRO A 138 -8.99 14.30 3.62
CA PRO A 138 -8.38 13.67 2.44
C PRO A 138 -7.12 14.38 1.93
N GLY A 139 -7.08 15.71 2.02
CA GLY A 139 -5.91 16.51 1.61
C GLY A 139 -4.70 16.29 2.54
N GLU A 140 -4.95 16.18 3.85
CA GLU A 140 -3.89 15.83 4.80
C GLU A 140 -3.38 14.40 4.59
N MET A 141 -4.29 13.44 4.34
CA MET A 141 -3.92 12.07 4.00
C MET A 141 -3.00 12.03 2.78
N ALA A 142 -3.35 12.76 1.71
CA ALA A 142 -2.54 12.83 0.50
C ALA A 142 -1.16 13.46 0.76
N ARG A 143 -1.11 14.58 1.49
CA ARG A 143 0.14 15.28 1.82
C ARG A 143 1.07 14.41 2.69
N PHE A 144 0.56 13.88 3.80
CA PHE A 144 1.33 13.00 4.68
C PHE A 144 1.80 11.73 3.95
N THR A 145 0.97 11.20 3.04
CA THR A 145 1.37 10.06 2.22
C THR A 145 2.54 10.41 1.30
N ALA A 146 2.50 11.56 0.62
CA ALA A 146 3.59 11.98 -0.24
C ALA A 146 4.90 12.16 0.54
N GLU A 147 4.85 12.77 1.72
CA GLU A 147 6.01 12.91 2.62
C GLU A 147 6.55 11.54 3.08
N ALA A 148 5.65 10.61 3.45
CA ALA A 148 6.04 9.26 3.84
C ALA A 148 6.68 8.47 2.68
N ILE A 149 6.09 8.51 1.49
CA ILE A 149 6.61 7.83 0.30
C ILE A 149 7.98 8.39 -0.09
N GLU A 150 8.14 9.72 -0.10
CA GLU A 150 9.44 10.34 -0.41
C GLU A 150 10.52 9.87 0.57
N ALA A 151 10.22 9.88 1.87
CA ALA A 151 11.15 9.41 2.90
C ALA A 151 11.52 7.92 2.70
N GLU A 152 10.54 7.05 2.46
CA GLU A 152 10.77 5.61 2.34
C GLU A 152 11.42 5.19 1.01
N LEU A 153 11.18 5.92 -0.08
CA LEU A 153 11.94 5.73 -1.32
C LEU A 153 13.42 6.07 -1.12
N GLY A 154 13.72 7.09 -0.31
CA GLY A 154 15.08 7.49 0.04
C GLY A 154 15.79 6.57 1.04
N ARG A 155 15.07 5.66 1.70
CA ARG A 155 15.63 4.70 2.68
C ARG A 155 16.09 3.40 2.02
N PRO A 156 17.12 2.72 2.57
CA PRO A 156 17.42 1.35 2.19
C PRO A 156 16.29 0.41 2.62
N LEU A 157 16.16 -0.73 1.95
CA LEU A 157 15.32 -1.83 2.40
C LEU A 157 15.96 -2.49 3.64
N SER A 158 15.35 -2.33 4.82
CA SER A 158 15.91 -2.83 6.08
C SER A 158 14.85 -2.98 7.16
N ASP A 159 15.09 -3.85 8.14
CA ASP A 159 14.24 -3.94 9.32
C ASP A 159 14.70 -2.95 10.40
N GLU A 160 13.78 -2.10 10.85
CA GLU A 160 13.93 -1.34 12.08
C GLU A 160 13.25 -2.09 13.22
N VAL A 161 13.87 -2.13 14.39
CA VAL A 161 13.34 -2.82 15.57
C VAL A 161 13.23 -1.86 16.74
N ARG A 162 12.02 -1.72 17.28
CA ARG A 162 11.75 -0.99 18.53
C ARG A 162 11.29 -1.96 19.61
N ARG A 163 11.47 -1.60 20.88
CA ARG A 163 11.08 -2.43 22.02
C ARG A 163 10.22 -1.64 23.00
N THR A 164 9.07 -2.20 23.35
CA THR A 164 8.18 -1.60 24.36
C THR A 164 8.74 -1.79 25.77
N ALA A 165 8.24 -1.03 26.74
CA ALA A 165 8.60 -1.24 28.16
C ALA A 165 8.14 -2.63 28.66
N ARG A 166 7.18 -3.25 27.97
CA ARG A 166 6.66 -4.59 28.23
C ARG A 166 7.49 -5.71 27.59
N GLY A 167 8.53 -5.35 26.82
CA GLY A 167 9.41 -6.30 26.14
C GLY A 167 8.90 -6.81 24.80
N GLU A 168 7.85 -6.21 24.23
CA GLU A 168 7.38 -6.54 22.87
C GLU A 168 8.35 -5.98 21.83
N GLU A 169 8.62 -6.76 20.78
CA GLU A 169 9.43 -6.33 19.65
C GLU A 169 8.52 -5.83 18.53
N VAL A 170 8.68 -4.56 18.15
CA VAL A 170 8.01 -3.96 17.01
C VAL A 170 9.00 -3.94 15.86
N ARG A 171 8.78 -4.79 14.85
CA ARG A 171 9.59 -4.83 13.63
C ARG A 171 8.87 -4.05 12.53
N ILE A 172 9.59 -3.13 11.90
CA ILE A 172 9.07 -2.27 10.83
C ILE A 172 9.94 -2.50 9.61
N ALA A 173 9.34 -2.98 8.52
CA ALA A 173 10.03 -3.17 7.25
C ALA A 173 10.18 -1.81 6.54
N ARG A 174 11.33 -1.16 6.71
CA ARG A 174 11.63 0.15 6.13
C ARG A 174 12.04 0.06 4.66
N GLY A 175 11.77 1.13 3.95
CA GLY A 175 12.06 1.32 2.54
C GLY A 175 10.98 0.75 1.63
N VAL A 176 10.79 1.39 0.48
CA VAL A 176 9.87 0.93 -0.57
C VAL A 176 10.53 0.94 -1.93
N ARG A 177 10.27 -0.07 -2.78
CA ARG A 177 10.78 -0.11 -4.16
C ARG A 177 9.71 -0.60 -5.13
N VAL A 178 9.62 0.01 -6.30
CA VAL A 178 8.73 -0.46 -7.37
C VAL A 178 9.31 -1.72 -8.00
N ILE A 179 8.47 -2.72 -8.24
CA ILE A 179 8.86 -3.94 -8.95
C ILE A 179 8.76 -3.65 -10.45
N ALA A 180 9.91 -3.59 -11.11
CA ALA A 180 10.05 -3.08 -12.47
C ALA A 180 9.22 -3.88 -13.49
N GLU A 181 9.19 -5.20 -13.33
CA GLU A 181 8.39 -6.11 -14.16
C GLU A 181 6.89 -5.90 -14.01
N VAL A 182 6.42 -5.54 -12.81
CA VAL A 182 5.00 -5.31 -12.55
C VAL A 182 4.57 -3.98 -13.13
N ARG A 183 5.36 -2.90 -12.98
CA ARG A 183 5.13 -1.64 -13.72
C ARG A 183 5.02 -1.90 -15.21
N ARG A 184 6.03 -2.58 -15.77
CA ARG A 184 6.06 -2.93 -17.19
C ARG A 184 4.80 -3.68 -17.61
N LEU A 185 4.38 -4.70 -16.86
CA LEU A 185 3.14 -5.44 -17.11
C LEU A 185 1.91 -4.52 -17.13
N MET A 186 1.78 -3.59 -16.18
CA MET A 186 0.69 -2.61 -16.15
C MET A 186 0.71 -1.69 -17.38
N GLU A 187 1.88 -1.25 -17.82
CA GLU A 187 2.06 -0.45 -19.03
C GLU A 187 1.63 -1.23 -20.28
N ALA A 188 2.11 -2.46 -20.49
CA ALA A 188 1.74 -3.26 -21.67
C ALA A 188 0.26 -3.64 -21.70
N LEU A 189 -0.35 -3.92 -20.55
CA LEU A 189 -1.80 -4.12 -20.46
C LEU A 189 -2.56 -2.86 -20.89
N SER A 190 -2.13 -1.70 -20.40
CA SER A 190 -2.73 -0.41 -20.75
C SER A 190 -2.58 -0.09 -22.24
N GLU A 191 -1.39 -0.34 -22.82
CA GLU A 191 -1.11 -0.18 -24.26
C GLU A 191 -1.94 -1.12 -25.14
N ALA A 192 -2.23 -2.33 -24.66
CA ALA A 192 -3.12 -3.27 -25.32
C ALA A 192 -4.62 -2.95 -25.17
N GLY A 193 -4.97 -1.86 -24.48
CA GLY A 193 -6.36 -1.44 -24.27
C GLY A 193 -7.06 -2.17 -23.14
N VAL A 194 -6.32 -2.76 -22.19
CA VAL A 194 -6.86 -3.31 -20.94
C VAL A 194 -6.96 -2.17 -19.92
N GLU A 195 -8.09 -2.09 -19.22
CA GLU A 195 -8.22 -1.15 -18.11
C GLU A 195 -7.54 -1.71 -16.86
N VAL A 196 -6.44 -1.07 -16.43
CA VAL A 196 -5.69 -1.46 -15.22
C VAL A 196 -6.27 -0.76 -13.99
N TRP A 197 -6.57 -1.56 -12.96
CA TRP A 197 -7.13 -1.13 -11.68
C TRP A 197 -6.26 -1.62 -10.51
N VAL A 198 -6.25 -0.86 -9.42
CA VAL A 198 -5.67 -1.27 -8.13
C VAL A 198 -6.77 -1.57 -7.13
N VAL A 199 -6.70 -2.72 -6.46
CA VAL A 199 -7.64 -3.18 -5.43
C VAL A 199 -6.86 -3.60 -4.19
N SER A 200 -6.67 -2.66 -3.27
CA SER A 200 -5.79 -2.81 -2.11
C SER A 200 -6.55 -2.88 -0.78
N ALA A 201 -5.97 -3.58 0.18
CA ALA A 201 -6.40 -3.54 1.58
C ALA A 201 -5.95 -2.25 2.31
N THR A 202 -4.97 -1.53 1.76
CA THR A 202 -4.53 -0.25 2.27
C THR A 202 -5.59 0.82 2.06
N ASN A 203 -5.57 1.88 2.88
CA ASN A 203 -6.55 2.95 2.77
C ASN A 203 -6.50 3.66 1.41
N ILE A 204 -7.66 4.03 0.86
CA ILE A 204 -7.80 4.57 -0.50
C ILE A 204 -6.97 5.83 -0.74
N TRP A 205 -6.78 6.66 0.28
CA TRP A 205 -6.05 7.92 0.15
C TRP A 205 -4.55 7.67 -0.04
N THR A 206 -3.97 6.75 0.74
CA THR A 206 -2.56 6.40 0.64
C THR A 206 -2.25 5.67 -0.67
N VAL A 207 -3.05 4.66 -1.03
CA VAL A 207 -2.78 3.88 -2.26
C VAL A 207 -2.92 4.72 -3.53
N ARG A 208 -3.82 5.70 -3.58
CA ARG A 208 -3.98 6.59 -4.74
C ARG A 208 -2.70 7.34 -5.09
N VAL A 209 -2.05 7.94 -4.09
CA VAL A 209 -0.84 8.74 -4.30
C VAL A 209 0.27 7.90 -4.94
N PHE A 210 0.46 6.66 -4.48
CA PHE A 210 1.51 5.79 -5.02
C PHE A 210 1.08 5.17 -6.37
N ALA A 211 -0.16 4.70 -6.49
CA ALA A 211 -0.66 4.08 -7.72
C ALA A 211 -0.56 5.02 -8.94
N GLU A 212 -0.74 6.32 -8.74
CA GLU A 212 -0.54 7.33 -9.79
C GLU A 212 0.93 7.41 -10.26
N LEU A 213 1.92 7.13 -9.40
CA LEU A 213 3.33 7.01 -9.80
C LEU A 213 3.58 5.80 -10.73
N LEU A 214 2.66 4.83 -10.73
CA LEU A 214 2.65 3.67 -11.62
C LEU A 214 1.71 3.86 -12.82
N GLY A 215 1.20 5.09 -13.02
CA GLY A 215 0.32 5.42 -14.15
C GLY A 215 -1.14 5.03 -13.97
N VAL A 216 -1.56 4.61 -12.77
CA VAL A 216 -2.97 4.28 -12.48
C VAL A 216 -3.69 5.53 -11.95
N PRO A 217 -4.72 6.04 -12.65
CA PRO A 217 -5.45 7.22 -12.21
C PRO A 217 -6.27 6.94 -10.93
N ALA A 218 -6.50 7.95 -10.11
CA ALA A 218 -7.14 7.81 -8.79
C ALA A 218 -8.56 7.19 -8.83
N GLU A 219 -9.31 7.39 -9.92
CA GLU A 219 -10.61 6.78 -10.21
C GLU A 219 -10.53 5.27 -10.45
N ARG A 220 -9.35 4.73 -10.77
CA ARG A 220 -9.10 3.29 -10.95
C ARG A 220 -8.42 2.64 -9.74
N VAL A 221 -8.56 3.27 -8.57
CA VAL A 221 -8.01 2.77 -7.32
C VAL A 221 -9.12 2.56 -6.30
N ILE A 222 -9.19 1.33 -5.80
CA ILE A 222 -10.11 0.89 -4.74
C ILE A 222 -9.25 0.53 -3.53
N GLY A 223 -9.57 1.12 -2.38
CA GLY A 223 -8.88 0.87 -1.12
C GLY A 223 -9.82 1.04 0.06
N ASN A 224 -9.38 0.61 1.25
CA ASN A 224 -10.21 0.66 2.45
C ASN A 224 -10.51 2.12 2.77
N ARG A 225 -11.73 2.42 3.23
CA ARG A 225 -12.11 3.81 3.49
C ARG A 225 -13.09 3.90 4.64
N VAL A 226 -13.17 5.09 5.21
CA VAL A 226 -14.20 5.49 6.17
C VAL A 226 -15.17 6.46 5.51
N GLU A 227 -16.36 6.59 6.09
CA GLU A 227 -17.27 7.66 5.74
C GLU A 227 -16.66 9.03 6.06
N LEU A 228 -17.07 10.07 5.32
CA LEU A 228 -16.73 11.44 5.63
C LEU A 228 -17.81 12.09 6.50
N GLU A 229 -17.38 12.82 7.52
CA GLU A 229 -18.18 13.75 8.29
C GLU A 229 -17.76 15.17 7.91
N GLY A 230 -18.51 15.78 6.99
CA GLY A 230 -18.07 17.02 6.33
C GLY A 230 -16.86 16.76 5.43
N ASP A 231 -15.75 17.45 5.70
CA ASP A 231 -14.47 17.31 5.00
C ASP A 231 -13.47 16.39 5.73
N ARG A 232 -13.88 15.77 6.85
CA ARG A 232 -13.03 14.94 7.71
C ARG A 232 -13.40 13.46 7.65
N LEU A 233 -12.40 12.62 7.83
CA LEU A 233 -12.53 11.18 7.98
C LEU A 233 -13.23 10.86 9.31
N SER A 234 -14.29 10.06 9.27
CA SER A 234 -14.98 9.58 10.47
C SER A 234 -14.32 8.32 11.04
N SER A 235 -14.84 7.83 12.16
CA SER A 235 -14.48 6.53 12.73
C SER A 235 -15.35 5.38 12.21
N ARG A 236 -16.16 5.58 11.16
CA ARG A 236 -17.06 4.56 10.59
C ARG A 236 -16.52 4.02 9.27
N THR A 237 -16.22 2.73 9.23
CA THR A 237 -15.80 2.03 8.01
C THR A 237 -16.88 2.11 6.94
N SER A 238 -16.48 2.39 5.69
CA SER A 238 -17.34 2.24 4.53
C SER A 238 -17.12 0.84 3.93
N PRO A 239 -18.15 -0.01 3.86
CA PRO A 239 -18.04 -1.33 3.24
C PRO A 239 -17.91 -1.25 1.71
N PRO A 240 -17.38 -2.31 1.07
CA PRO A 240 -16.82 -3.51 1.69
C PRO A 240 -15.43 -3.28 2.27
N VAL A 241 -15.07 -4.06 3.29
CA VAL A 241 -13.68 -4.12 3.79
C VAL A 241 -12.86 -4.98 2.82
N LEU A 242 -11.81 -4.42 2.22
CA LEU A 242 -11.00 -5.10 1.19
C LEU A 242 -10.08 -6.15 1.80
N PHE A 243 -10.69 -7.27 2.16
CA PHE A 243 -10.03 -8.48 2.65
C PHE A 243 -10.81 -9.66 2.08
N ARG A 244 -10.12 -10.55 1.35
CA ARG A 244 -10.70 -11.77 0.79
C ARG A 244 -11.93 -11.47 -0.07
N GLU A 245 -13.11 -12.00 0.28
CA GLU A 245 -14.35 -11.80 -0.46
C GLU A 245 -14.70 -10.31 -0.66
N GLY A 246 -14.30 -9.44 0.28
CA GLY A 246 -14.56 -8.00 0.15
C GLY A 246 -13.82 -7.34 -1.02
N LYS A 247 -12.69 -7.91 -1.48
CA LYS A 247 -12.05 -7.47 -2.73
C LYS A 247 -12.90 -7.81 -3.96
N VAL A 248 -13.52 -8.99 -3.97
CA VAL A 248 -14.43 -9.41 -5.05
C VAL A 248 -15.69 -8.54 -5.04
N GLU A 249 -16.29 -8.32 -3.88
CA GLU A 249 -17.47 -7.45 -3.74
C GLU A 249 -17.19 -6.04 -4.27
N ALA A 250 -16.00 -5.49 -3.98
CA ALA A 250 -15.63 -4.16 -4.47
C ALA A 250 -15.42 -4.12 -5.99
N ILE A 251 -14.82 -5.16 -6.56
CA ILE A 251 -14.68 -5.31 -8.02
C ILE A 251 -16.06 -5.35 -8.67
N GLU A 252 -16.98 -6.14 -8.13
CA GLU A 252 -18.35 -6.25 -8.66
C GLU A 252 -19.12 -4.92 -8.55
N GLN A 253 -19.00 -4.21 -7.43
CA GLN A 253 -19.73 -2.95 -7.19
C GLN A 253 -19.18 -1.76 -8.00
N VAL A 254 -17.85 -1.68 -8.17
CA VAL A 254 -17.20 -0.50 -8.77
C VAL A 254 -16.86 -0.72 -10.23
N ILE A 255 -16.34 -1.90 -10.59
CA ILE A 255 -15.85 -2.21 -11.94
C ILE A 255 -16.96 -2.89 -12.76
N GLY A 256 -17.76 -3.76 -12.13
CA GLY A 256 -18.89 -4.45 -12.76
C GLY A 256 -18.52 -5.46 -13.86
N ARG A 257 -17.24 -5.83 -13.97
CA ARG A 257 -16.71 -6.78 -14.94
C ARG A 257 -15.75 -7.76 -14.26
N GLN A 258 -15.82 -9.03 -14.65
CA GLN A 258 -14.85 -10.04 -14.21
C GLN A 258 -13.47 -9.72 -14.81
N PRO A 259 -12.40 -9.59 -14.01
CA PRO A 259 -11.07 -9.29 -14.54
C PRO A 259 -10.51 -10.42 -15.41
N ILE A 260 -9.84 -10.06 -16.51
CA ILE A 260 -9.04 -11.02 -17.29
C ILE A 260 -7.83 -11.48 -16.49
N LEU A 261 -7.23 -10.59 -15.70
CA LEU A 261 -6.07 -10.86 -14.87
C LEU A 261 -6.26 -10.28 -13.46
N ALA A 262 -5.96 -11.07 -12.44
CA ALA A 262 -5.70 -10.59 -11.09
C ALA A 262 -4.24 -10.84 -10.72
N VAL A 263 -3.61 -9.87 -10.06
CA VAL A 263 -2.26 -9.99 -9.50
C VAL A 263 -2.30 -9.73 -8.00
N GLY A 264 -1.66 -10.58 -7.20
CA GLY A 264 -1.62 -10.49 -5.74
C GLY A 264 -0.48 -11.29 -5.13
N ASP A 265 -0.29 -11.20 -3.82
CA ASP A 265 0.86 -11.81 -3.13
C ASP A 265 0.50 -12.52 -1.81
N ALA A 266 -0.70 -12.30 -1.29
CA ALA A 266 -1.09 -12.76 0.05
C ALA A 266 -2.45 -13.49 0.10
N ASP A 267 -2.69 -14.16 1.23
CA ASP A 267 -3.97 -14.79 1.54
C ASP A 267 -5.19 -13.85 1.44
N THR A 268 -4.98 -12.55 1.61
CA THR A 268 -6.00 -11.51 1.47
C THR A 268 -6.52 -11.33 0.06
N ASP A 269 -5.77 -11.81 -0.94
CA ASP A 269 -6.09 -11.69 -2.36
C ASP A 269 -6.72 -12.95 -2.94
N PHE A 270 -6.78 -14.03 -2.15
CA PHE A 270 -7.08 -15.37 -2.66
C PHE A 270 -8.39 -15.44 -3.44
N GLU A 271 -9.45 -14.81 -2.94
CA GLU A 271 -10.77 -14.77 -3.57
C GLU A 271 -10.74 -13.92 -4.85
N MET A 272 -10.03 -12.79 -4.86
CA MET A 272 -9.83 -11.97 -6.06
C MET A 272 -9.06 -12.74 -7.14
N LEU A 273 -8.00 -13.45 -6.76
CA LEU A 273 -7.21 -14.32 -7.63
C LEU A 273 -8.06 -15.46 -8.20
N CYS A 274 -8.93 -16.07 -7.39
CA CYS A 274 -9.85 -17.11 -7.86
C CYS A 274 -10.95 -16.57 -8.77
N HIS A 275 -11.36 -15.31 -8.59
CA HIS A 275 -12.45 -14.69 -9.34
C HIS A 275 -12.03 -14.29 -10.77
N ALA A 276 -10.78 -13.91 -11.00
CA ALA A 276 -10.28 -13.53 -12.32
C ALA A 276 -10.10 -14.73 -13.27
N ARG A 277 -10.10 -14.49 -14.60
CA ARG A 277 -9.87 -15.54 -15.60
C ARG A 277 -8.44 -16.09 -15.55
N HIS A 278 -7.49 -15.22 -15.27
CA HIS A 278 -6.08 -15.54 -15.05
C HIS A 278 -5.61 -14.92 -13.73
N ALA A 279 -4.72 -15.61 -13.05
CA ALA A 279 -4.15 -15.16 -11.78
C ALA A 279 -2.63 -15.26 -11.83
N LEU A 280 -1.98 -14.17 -11.41
CA LEU A 280 -0.54 -14.09 -11.22
C LEU A 280 -0.26 -13.83 -9.74
N VAL A 281 0.55 -14.70 -9.12
CA VAL A 281 0.97 -14.55 -7.74
C VAL A 281 2.42 -14.08 -7.69
N MET A 282 2.68 -12.98 -6.99
CA MET A 282 4.02 -12.59 -6.56
C MET A 282 4.40 -13.43 -5.34
N ASP A 283 5.00 -14.59 -5.57
CA ASP A 283 5.33 -15.53 -4.52
C ASP A 283 6.46 -14.98 -3.62
N LYS A 284 6.06 -14.54 -2.43
CA LYS A 284 6.93 -14.17 -1.31
C LYS A 284 6.88 -15.15 -0.13
N GLY A 285 6.27 -16.32 -0.31
CA GLY A 285 6.14 -17.31 0.76
C GLY A 285 4.78 -17.40 1.45
N ASP A 286 3.71 -16.83 0.90
CA ASP A 286 2.38 -17.01 1.47
C ASP A 286 1.95 -18.49 1.44
N ALA A 287 1.61 -19.03 2.62
CA ALA A 287 1.35 -20.45 2.80
C ALA A 287 0.05 -20.91 2.12
N LEU A 288 -0.98 -20.05 2.05
CA LEU A 288 -2.24 -20.38 1.39
C LEU A 288 -2.04 -20.41 -0.12
N LEU A 289 -1.41 -19.36 -0.67
CA LEU A 289 -1.20 -19.26 -2.11
C LEU A 289 -0.26 -20.35 -2.64
N ARG A 290 0.81 -20.69 -1.91
CA ARG A 290 1.70 -21.81 -2.29
C ARG A 290 1.00 -23.17 -2.27
N ARG A 291 0.05 -23.37 -1.35
CA ARG A 291 -0.70 -24.63 -1.25
C ARG A 291 -1.78 -24.76 -2.32
N GLU A 292 -2.57 -23.71 -2.53
CA GLU A 292 -3.76 -23.75 -3.37
C GLU A 292 -3.53 -23.27 -4.81
N GLY A 293 -2.58 -22.36 -5.02
CA GLY A 293 -2.36 -21.70 -6.31
C GLY A 293 -2.01 -22.67 -7.46
N PRO A 294 -1.04 -23.59 -7.30
CA PRO A 294 -0.65 -24.48 -8.38
C PRO A 294 -1.78 -25.37 -8.90
N SER A 295 -2.63 -25.92 -8.03
CA SER A 295 -3.75 -26.79 -8.42
C SER A 295 -4.88 -26.02 -9.13
N ARG A 296 -4.92 -24.69 -8.94
CA ARG A 296 -5.85 -23.77 -9.60
C ARG A 296 -5.28 -23.18 -10.89
N GLY A 297 -4.04 -23.53 -11.24
CA GLY A 297 -3.36 -22.97 -12.41
C GLY A 297 -2.97 -21.51 -12.25
N PHE A 298 -2.72 -21.03 -11.03
CA PHE A 298 -2.14 -19.70 -10.82
C PHE A 298 -0.72 -19.67 -11.38
N MET A 299 -0.35 -18.55 -12.00
CA MET A 299 1.03 -18.29 -12.40
C MET A 299 1.82 -17.89 -11.15
N MET A 300 2.72 -18.75 -10.68
CA MET A 300 3.49 -18.52 -9.46
C MET A 300 4.86 -17.92 -9.80
N GLN A 301 5.00 -16.61 -9.73
CA GLN A 301 6.26 -15.91 -10.01
C GLN A 301 6.99 -15.63 -8.70
N SER A 302 8.22 -16.13 -8.54
CA SER A 302 9.06 -15.73 -7.40
C SER A 302 9.30 -14.23 -7.44
N ARG A 303 8.93 -13.52 -6.38
CA ARG A 303 9.14 -12.07 -6.28
C ARG A 303 10.62 -11.72 -6.24
N ASP A 304 11.42 -12.53 -5.55
CA ASP A 304 12.87 -12.30 -5.39
C ASP A 304 13.66 -12.47 -6.70
N ALA A 305 13.03 -13.04 -7.75
CA ALA A 305 13.60 -13.13 -9.08
C ALA A 305 13.34 -11.88 -9.95
N LEU A 306 12.51 -10.95 -9.48
CA LEU A 306 12.16 -9.72 -10.19
C LEU A 306 13.11 -8.59 -9.82
N SER A 307 13.21 -7.61 -10.72
CA SER A 307 14.08 -6.45 -10.55
C SER A 307 13.34 -5.34 -9.82
N LEU A 308 14.07 -4.61 -8.99
CA LEU A 308 13.58 -3.41 -8.34
C LEU A 308 14.04 -2.19 -9.13
N GLU A 309 13.13 -1.22 -9.31
CA GLU A 309 13.49 0.07 -9.89
C GLU A 309 14.45 0.82 -8.99
N ALA A 310 15.33 1.60 -9.62
CA ALA A 310 16.10 2.61 -8.92
C ALA A 310 15.12 3.61 -8.26
N PRO A 311 15.24 3.90 -6.95
CA PRO A 311 14.29 4.75 -6.24
C PRO A 311 14.15 6.15 -6.85
N GLU A 312 15.19 6.64 -7.51
CA GLU A 312 15.23 7.94 -8.20
C GLU A 312 14.13 8.08 -9.23
N VAL A 313 13.74 7.00 -9.91
CA VAL A 313 12.67 7.01 -10.93
C VAL A 313 11.33 7.40 -10.30
N ALA A 314 10.96 6.74 -9.19
CA ALA A 314 9.71 7.02 -8.49
C ALA A 314 9.76 8.39 -7.77
N LEU A 315 10.92 8.77 -7.21
CA LEU A 315 11.13 10.06 -6.57
C LEU A 315 10.96 11.23 -7.55
N GLU A 316 11.52 11.12 -8.76
CA GLU A 316 11.38 12.15 -9.80
C GLU A 316 9.92 12.33 -10.21
N MET A 317 9.18 11.24 -10.39
CA MET A 317 7.74 11.29 -10.70
C MET A 317 6.93 11.92 -9.57
N LEU A 318 7.26 11.60 -8.31
CA LEU A 318 6.61 12.19 -7.15
C LEU A 318 6.86 13.70 -7.07
N ARG A 319 8.10 14.15 -7.29
CA ARG A 319 8.46 15.58 -7.25
C ARG A 319 7.79 16.40 -8.34
N ARG A 320 7.78 15.89 -9.58
CA ARG A 320 7.03 16.48 -10.69
C ARG A 320 5.56 16.66 -10.36
N ARG A 321 4.95 15.63 -9.75
CA ARG A 321 3.55 15.68 -9.33
C ARG A 321 3.29 16.73 -8.24
N LEU A 322 4.20 16.87 -7.29
CA LEU A 322 4.10 17.87 -6.21
C LEU A 322 4.39 19.30 -6.70
N GLY A 323 4.74 19.51 -7.97
CA GLY A 323 5.06 20.81 -8.52
C GLY A 323 6.40 21.37 -8.02
N VAL A 324 7.31 20.50 -7.58
CA VAL A 324 8.68 20.86 -7.21
C VAL A 324 9.54 20.70 -8.47
N ASP A 325 9.41 21.63 -9.41
CA ASP A 325 10.42 21.81 -10.46
C ASP A 325 11.60 22.59 -9.86
N ASP A 326 12.81 22.07 -10.07
CA ASP A 326 14.10 22.67 -9.65
C ASP A 326 14.50 23.88 -10.53
N ASP A 327 13.54 24.53 -11.19
CA ASP A 327 13.75 25.65 -12.11
C ASP A 327 13.75 27.01 -11.39
N ALA A 328 14.65 27.13 -10.40
CA ALA A 328 15.02 28.42 -9.82
C ALA A 328 16.53 28.53 -9.56
N LYS A 329 17.36 27.96 -10.43
CA LYS A 329 18.81 28.25 -10.50
C LYS A 329 19.30 28.19 -11.94
N ASP A 330 18.89 29.17 -12.76
CA ASP A 330 19.69 29.64 -13.91
C ASP A 330 19.01 30.85 -14.58
N GLU A 331 18.77 31.94 -13.85
CA GLU A 331 18.60 33.27 -14.46
C GLU A 331 19.03 34.38 -13.48
N VAL A 332 20.32 34.38 -13.12
CA VAL A 332 21.03 35.61 -12.73
C VAL A 332 22.25 35.72 -13.64
N GLY A 333 21.97 36.12 -14.86
CA GLY A 333 22.97 36.28 -15.91
C GLY A 333 22.48 37.22 -17.01
N ARG A 334 22.01 38.42 -16.64
CA ARG A 334 21.98 39.60 -17.51
C ARG A 334 22.15 40.88 -16.70
#